data_AF-A0A438JNG6-F1
#
_entry.id   AF-A0A438JNG6-F1
#
_cell.length_a   1.000
_cell.length_b   1.000
_cell.length_c   1.000
_cell.angle_alpha   90.00
_cell.angle_beta   90.00
_cell.angle_gamma   90.00
#
_symmetry.space_group_name_H-M   'P 1'
#
loop_
_entity.id
_entity.type
_entity.pdbx_description
1 polymer ?
#
loop_
_entity_poly.entity_id
_entity_poly.type
_entity_poly.pdbx_seq_one_letter_code
_entity_poly.pdbx_strand_id
1 'polypeptide(L)'
;MNAGTSRGNAQAFNLAALQKLSDVKSTDGKTTLLHFVVEEVVRSEGKRCVLNRNRSLSRSSSQSSSNSSLYSENSTSREDREKEYIMIGLPVVGGLSAEFSNVKKAAVIDYNAFAGEDEKFLKASDEELREVREEQTRVMELVCVDIARNLQRRKTTTASLGSSSTKSPPSRIPVKFPNLPPNFMSDKSRNSSSSDSEDEF
;
A
#
# COMPACT_ATOMS: atom_id res chain seq x y z
N MET A 1 2.70 21.03 31.34
CA MET A 1 1.87 19.81 31.46
C MET A 1 2.66 18.58 31.89
N ASN A 2 3.86 18.31 31.36
CA ASN A 2 4.60 17.07 31.66
C ASN A 2 5.77 17.22 32.66
N ALA A 3 5.84 18.32 33.41
CA ALA A 3 6.92 18.54 34.36
C ALA A 3 6.96 17.43 35.43
N GLY A 4 8.15 16.92 35.73
CA GLY A 4 8.32 15.84 36.73
C GLY A 4 7.96 14.43 36.24
N THR A 5 7.63 14.26 34.95
CA THR A 5 7.41 12.93 34.34
C THR A 5 8.58 12.54 33.44
N SER A 6 8.67 11.27 33.03
CA SER A 6 9.63 10.82 32.01
C SER A 6 9.47 11.49 30.65
N ARG A 7 8.35 12.22 30.43
CA ARG A 7 8.09 13.03 29.24
C ARG A 7 8.31 14.52 29.47
N GLY A 8 8.88 14.92 30.62
CA GLY A 8 9.29 16.30 30.87
C GLY A 8 10.37 16.72 29.88
N ASN A 9 10.24 17.90 29.28
CA ASN A 9 11.14 18.44 28.25
C ASN A 9 11.22 17.65 26.94
N ALA A 10 10.19 16.87 26.59
CA ALA A 10 10.10 16.23 25.28
C ALA A 10 10.25 17.28 24.15
N GLN A 11 11.18 17.02 23.22
CA GLN A 11 11.39 17.88 22.04
C GLN A 11 10.51 17.49 20.84
N ALA A 12 9.91 16.31 20.90
CA ALA A 12 9.06 15.76 19.85
C ALA A 12 7.95 14.90 20.46
N PHE A 13 6.94 14.59 19.63
CA PHE A 13 5.85 13.69 19.99
C PHE A 13 5.51 12.78 18.81
N ASN A 14 4.94 11.62 19.09
CA ASN A 14 4.43 10.72 18.07
C ASN A 14 3.12 11.30 17.48
N LEU A 15 3.02 11.40 16.16
CA LEU A 15 1.81 11.91 15.47
C LEU A 15 0.54 11.15 15.85
N ALA A 16 0.62 9.85 16.11
CA ALA A 16 -0.53 9.06 16.57
C ALA A 16 -1.11 9.56 17.91
N ALA A 17 -0.32 10.27 18.72
CA ALA A 17 -0.79 10.87 19.97
C ALA A 17 -1.78 12.03 19.74
N LEU A 18 -1.80 12.65 18.56
CA LEU A 18 -2.76 13.72 18.24
C LEU A 18 -4.21 13.22 18.26
N GLN A 19 -4.43 11.95 17.92
CA GLN A 19 -5.75 11.32 17.95
C GLN A 19 -6.30 11.19 19.39
N LYS A 20 -5.43 11.24 20.40
CA LYS A 20 -5.77 11.07 21.82
C LYS A 20 -5.97 12.38 22.57
N LEU A 21 -5.82 13.53 21.90
CA LEU A 21 -5.99 14.85 22.54
C LEU A 21 -7.43 15.10 23.01
N SER A 22 -8.41 14.42 22.43
CA SER A 22 -9.82 14.45 22.88
C SER A 22 -10.02 13.77 24.22
N ASP A 23 -9.16 12.82 24.57
CA ASP A 23 -9.34 11.94 25.72
C ASP A 23 -8.77 12.56 27.00
N VAL A 24 -7.81 13.48 26.84
CA VAL A 24 -7.22 14.25 27.94
C VAL A 24 -8.13 15.42 28.27
N LYS A 25 -8.75 15.38 29.45
CA LYS A 25 -9.69 16.39 29.93
C LYS A 25 -9.08 17.27 31.01
N SER A 26 -9.57 18.50 31.09
CA SER A 26 -9.33 19.40 32.22
C SER A 26 -10.04 18.88 33.48
N THR A 27 -9.74 19.50 34.62
CA THR A 27 -10.34 19.16 35.92
C THR A 27 -11.86 19.35 35.95
N ASP A 28 -12.41 20.14 35.03
CA ASP A 28 -13.84 20.35 34.87
C ASP A 28 -14.56 19.20 34.14
N GLY A 29 -13.81 18.26 33.55
CA GLY A 29 -14.32 17.13 32.76
C GLY A 29 -15.03 17.50 31.45
N LYS A 30 -15.09 18.80 31.11
CA LYS A 30 -15.81 19.34 29.94
C LYS A 30 -14.85 19.76 28.83
N THR A 31 -13.78 20.47 29.21
CA THR A 31 -12.79 20.96 28.25
C THR A 31 -11.71 19.91 28.03
N THR A 32 -11.34 19.67 26.78
CA THR A 32 -10.28 18.71 26.41
C THR A 32 -9.01 19.46 26.02
N LEU A 33 -7.88 18.76 26.00
CA LEU A 33 -6.63 19.32 25.48
C LEU A 33 -6.77 19.72 24.00
N LEU A 34 -7.57 18.98 23.23
CA LEU A 34 -7.88 19.35 21.85
C LEU A 34 -8.57 20.72 21.73
N HIS A 35 -9.50 21.05 22.63
CA HIS A 35 -10.15 22.38 22.63
C HIS A 35 -9.11 23.50 22.79
N PHE A 36 -8.21 23.36 23.75
CA PHE A 36 -7.14 24.34 23.99
C PHE A 36 -6.22 24.49 22.77
N VAL A 37 -5.80 23.37 22.17
CA VAL A 37 -4.92 23.38 21.00
C VAL A 37 -5.60 24.06 19.81
N VAL A 38 -6.87 23.76 19.54
CA VAL A 38 -7.63 24.37 18.44
C VAL A 38 -7.79 25.87 18.66
N GLU A 39 -8.12 26.30 19.89
CA GLU A 39 -8.23 27.72 20.22
C GLU A 39 -6.88 28.46 20.04
N GLU A 40 -5.77 27.81 20.42
CA GLU A 40 -4.42 28.36 20.24
C GLU A 40 -4.04 28.51 18.76
N VAL A 41 -4.39 27.52 17.93
CA VAL A 41 -4.19 27.59 16.47
C VAL A 41 -5.04 28.71 15.88
N VAL A 42 -6.32 28.79 16.23
CA VAL A 42 -7.23 29.86 15.80
C VAL A 42 -6.65 31.23 16.15
N ARG A 43 -6.19 31.42 17.39
CA ARG A 43 -5.58 32.68 17.84
C ARG A 43 -4.28 33.01 17.09
N SER A 44 -3.43 32.01 16.88
CA SER A 44 -2.14 32.16 16.17
C SER A 44 -2.36 32.49 14.69
N GLU A 45 -3.34 31.87 14.06
CA GLU A 45 -3.77 32.13 12.69
C GLU A 45 -4.31 33.55 12.52
N GLY A 46 -5.19 34.00 13.42
CA GLY A 46 -5.67 35.37 13.41
C GLY A 46 -4.56 36.40 13.58
N LYS A 47 -3.64 36.17 14.51
CA LYS A 47 -2.45 37.02 14.70
C LYS A 47 -1.59 37.09 13.43
N ARG A 48 -1.41 35.95 12.75
CA ARG A 48 -0.68 35.86 11.47
C ARG A 48 -1.39 36.64 10.36
N CYS A 49 -2.71 36.59 10.28
CA CYS A 49 -3.50 37.35 9.32
C CYS A 49 -3.32 38.88 9.50
N VAL A 50 -3.39 39.36 10.75
CA VAL A 50 -3.16 40.79 11.06
C VAL A 50 -1.74 41.21 10.68
N LEU A 51 -0.72 40.42 11.04
CA LEU A 51 0.67 40.70 10.68
C LEU A 51 0.91 40.71 9.16
N ASN A 52 0.30 39.77 8.43
CA ASN A 52 0.47 39.67 6.98
C ASN A 52 -0.21 40.84 6.24
N ARG A 53 -1.39 41.29 6.71
CA ARG A 53 -2.10 42.45 6.16
C ARG A 53 -1.29 43.75 6.27
N ASN A 54 -0.49 43.87 7.33
CA ASN A 54 0.42 45.00 7.54
C ASN A 54 1.65 44.97 6.59
N ARG A 55 2.04 43.79 6.07
CA ARG A 55 3.10 43.69 5.04
C ARG A 55 2.62 44.09 3.65
N SER A 56 1.35 43.86 3.32
CA SER A 56 0.78 44.22 2.00
C SER A 56 0.64 45.73 1.81
N LEU A 57 0.30 46.47 2.88
CA LEU A 57 0.20 47.93 2.86
C LEU A 57 1.56 48.63 2.87
N SER A 58 2.63 47.94 3.32
CA SER A 58 3.99 48.50 3.40
C SER A 58 4.77 48.45 2.08
N ARG A 59 4.23 47.84 1.02
CA ARG A 59 4.90 47.76 -0.30
C ARG A 59 4.48 48.84 -1.29
N SER A 60 3.51 49.69 -0.94
CA SER A 60 2.98 50.74 -1.82
C SER A 60 3.42 52.17 -1.48
N SER A 61 4.32 52.38 -0.51
CA SER A 61 4.78 53.72 -0.18
C SER A 61 6.30 53.77 -0.03
N SER A 62 6.97 54.00 -1.16
CA SER A 62 8.26 54.71 -1.13
C SER A 62 8.00 56.12 -0.60
N GLN A 63 8.77 56.51 0.42
CA GLN A 63 8.88 57.85 1.02
C GLN A 63 7.69 58.34 1.87
N SER A 64 7.85 58.31 3.18
CA SER A 64 8.28 59.52 3.90
C SER A 64 8.69 59.18 5.33
N SER A 65 9.87 59.66 5.69
CA SER A 65 10.36 59.76 7.05
C SER A 65 9.37 60.54 7.91
N SER A 66 8.71 59.84 8.83
CA SER A 66 8.22 60.45 10.05
C SER A 66 8.37 59.43 11.17
N ASN A 67 9.20 59.76 12.15
CA ASN A 67 9.13 59.16 13.47
C ASN A 67 7.74 59.47 14.04
N SER A 68 6.75 58.69 13.64
CA SER A 68 5.46 58.64 14.32
C SER A 68 5.65 57.67 15.47
N SER A 69 6.01 58.24 16.62
CA SER A 69 5.75 57.68 17.94
C SER A 69 4.54 56.75 17.88
N LEU A 70 4.73 55.45 18.11
CA LEU A 70 4.35 54.83 19.38
C LEU A 70 3.17 55.57 20.03
N TYR A 71 2.07 54.86 20.28
CA TYR A 71 0.80 55.36 20.83
C TYR A 71 -0.19 55.93 19.80
N SER A 72 -0.75 55.05 18.95
CA SER A 72 -2.17 55.20 18.57
C SER A 72 -2.96 54.34 19.56
N GLU A 73 -3.37 55.00 20.63
CA GLU A 73 -4.12 54.49 21.76
C GLU A 73 -5.56 54.18 21.30
N ASN A 74 -5.76 53.00 20.72
CA ASN A 74 -7.03 52.32 20.93
C ASN A 74 -6.83 51.40 22.12
N SER A 75 -7.41 51.78 23.25
CA SER A 75 -7.36 51.06 24.52
C SER A 75 -8.20 49.78 24.46
N THR A 76 -7.94 48.91 23.49
CA THR A 76 -8.39 47.53 23.56
C THR A 76 -7.50 46.83 24.56
N SER A 77 -8.12 46.26 25.60
CA SER A 77 -7.40 45.47 26.58
C SER A 77 -6.65 44.34 25.86
N ARG A 78 -5.60 43.79 26.47
CA ARG A 78 -4.90 42.61 25.92
C ARG A 78 -5.89 41.51 25.51
N GLU A 79 -6.95 41.37 26.29
CA GLU A 79 -8.02 40.40 26.09
C GLU A 79 -8.89 40.72 24.87
N ASP A 80 -9.15 42.00 24.59
CA ASP A 80 -9.88 42.42 23.39
C ASP A 80 -9.08 42.16 22.11
N ARG A 81 -7.74 42.29 22.15
CA ARG A 81 -6.87 41.91 21.03
C ARG A 81 -6.86 40.40 20.79
N GLU A 82 -6.86 39.61 21.86
CA GLU A 82 -6.94 38.15 21.76
C GLU A 82 -8.29 37.71 21.15
N LYS A 83 -9.40 38.37 21.53
CA LYS A 83 -10.72 38.16 20.92
C LYS A 83 -10.73 38.54 19.43
N GLU A 84 -10.12 39.65 19.05
CA GLU A 84 -9.99 40.06 17.65
C GLU A 84 -9.22 39.01 16.83
N TYR A 85 -8.11 38.49 17.35
CA TYR A 85 -7.38 37.41 16.69
C TYR A 85 -8.23 36.15 16.54
N ILE A 86 -8.94 35.74 17.58
CA ILE A 86 -9.81 34.56 17.50
C ILE A 86 -10.89 34.77 16.43
N MET A 87 -11.54 35.93 16.42
CA MET A 87 -12.57 36.27 15.43
C MET A 87 -12.04 36.19 13.99
N ILE A 88 -10.81 36.64 13.74
CA ILE A 88 -10.19 36.58 12.41
C ILE A 88 -9.72 35.16 12.06
N GLY A 89 -9.20 34.40 13.02
CA GLY A 89 -8.67 33.05 12.79
C GLY A 89 -9.74 31.97 12.62
N LEU A 90 -10.93 32.15 13.23
CA LEU A 90 -12.04 31.20 13.14
C LEU A 90 -12.41 30.81 11.69
N PRO A 91 -12.66 31.74 10.75
CA PRO A 91 -12.98 31.38 9.38
C PRO A 91 -11.83 30.66 8.66
N VAL A 92 -10.57 30.94 9.01
CA VAL A 92 -9.39 30.28 8.44
C VAL A 92 -9.39 28.80 8.82
N VAL A 93 -9.53 28.50 10.11
CA VAL A 93 -9.54 27.12 10.61
C VAL A 93 -10.81 26.38 10.18
N GLY A 94 -11.97 27.06 10.15
CA GLY A 94 -13.23 26.48 9.68
C GLY A 94 -13.21 26.08 8.20
N GLY A 95 -12.52 26.85 7.36
CA GLY A 95 -12.35 26.58 5.92
C GLY A 95 -11.57 25.32 5.60
N LEU A 96 -10.69 24.85 6.51
CA LEU A 96 -9.88 23.65 6.33
C LEU A 96 -10.70 22.38 6.09
N SER A 97 -11.93 22.34 6.62
CA SER A 97 -12.85 21.22 6.41
C SER A 97 -13.19 20.99 4.93
N ALA A 98 -13.40 22.06 4.18
CA ALA A 98 -13.66 22.01 2.74
C ALA A 98 -12.39 21.62 1.96
N GLU A 99 -11.24 22.16 2.36
CA GLU A 99 -9.93 21.84 1.77
C GLU A 99 -9.57 20.35 1.97
N PHE A 100 -9.86 19.79 3.15
CA PHE A 100 -9.58 18.40 3.47
C PHE A 100 -10.42 17.41 2.65
N SER A 101 -11.64 17.80 2.24
CA SER A 101 -12.46 16.99 1.32
C SER A 101 -11.77 16.79 -0.03
N ASN A 102 -11.08 17.82 -0.54
CA ASN A 102 -10.32 17.72 -1.78
C ASN A 102 -9.07 16.84 -1.61
N VAL A 103 -8.37 16.96 -0.48
CA VAL A 103 -7.23 16.10 -0.15
C VAL A 103 -7.66 14.63 -0.03
N LYS A 104 -8.79 14.35 0.63
CA LYS A 104 -9.36 13.00 0.73
C LYS A 104 -9.69 12.42 -0.64
N LYS A 105 -10.29 13.22 -1.54
CA LYS A 105 -10.54 12.79 -2.92
C LYS A 105 -9.24 12.49 -3.67
N ALA A 106 -8.23 13.34 -3.55
CA ALA A 106 -6.94 13.14 -4.20
C ALA A 106 -6.18 11.91 -3.66
N ALA A 107 -6.21 11.67 -2.35
CA ALA A 107 -5.54 10.54 -1.71
C ALA A 107 -6.24 9.19 -1.96
N VAL A 108 -7.54 9.19 -2.29
CA VAL A 108 -8.33 7.99 -2.58
C VAL A 108 -8.22 7.56 -4.06
N ILE A 109 -7.64 8.38 -4.93
CA ILE A 109 -7.31 7.98 -6.30
C ILE A 109 -6.07 7.07 -6.26
N ASP A 110 -6.31 5.77 -6.10
CA ASP A 110 -6.19 4.75 -7.18
C ASP A 110 -6.08 3.32 -6.64
N TYR A 111 -6.27 3.10 -5.33
CA TYR A 111 -6.24 1.73 -4.77
C TYR A 111 -7.24 0.79 -5.45
N ASN A 112 -8.47 1.27 -5.68
CA ASN A 112 -9.52 0.45 -6.30
C ASN A 112 -9.31 0.24 -7.80
N ALA A 113 -8.69 1.20 -8.51
CA ALA A 113 -8.40 1.02 -9.93
C ALA A 113 -7.21 0.08 -10.12
N PHE A 114 -6.15 0.26 -9.31
CA PHE A 114 -4.99 -0.64 -9.27
C PHE A 114 -5.40 -2.08 -8.92
N ALA A 115 -6.20 -2.27 -7.86
CA ALA A 115 -6.72 -3.59 -7.49
C ALA A 115 -7.59 -4.22 -8.58
N GLY A 116 -8.36 -3.40 -9.30
CA GLY A 116 -9.18 -3.86 -10.43
C GLY A 116 -8.37 -4.24 -11.67
N GLU A 117 -7.21 -3.62 -11.90
CA GLU A 117 -6.29 -3.99 -12.99
C GLU A 117 -5.57 -5.31 -12.70
N ASP A 118 -5.08 -5.47 -11.47
CA ASP A 118 -4.44 -6.72 -11.01
C ASP A 118 -5.39 -7.92 -11.12
N GLU A 119 -6.66 -7.76 -10.74
CA GLU A 119 -7.67 -8.83 -10.84
C GLU A 119 -7.92 -9.25 -12.30
N LYS A 120 -7.99 -8.29 -13.23
CA LYS A 120 -8.17 -8.59 -14.65
C LYS A 120 -6.96 -9.31 -15.23
N PHE A 121 -5.76 -8.87 -14.85
CA PHE A 121 -4.51 -9.48 -15.31
C PHE A 121 -4.39 -10.94 -14.84
N LEU A 122 -4.69 -11.22 -13.56
CA LEU A 122 -4.71 -12.58 -13.02
C LEU A 122 -5.70 -13.49 -13.76
N LYS A 123 -6.93 -13.02 -13.99
CA LYS A 123 -7.95 -13.80 -14.73
C LYS A 123 -7.53 -14.10 -16.17
N ALA A 124 -6.89 -13.15 -16.85
CA ALA A 124 -6.40 -13.37 -18.21
C ALA A 124 -5.27 -14.42 -18.24
N SER A 125 -4.32 -14.33 -17.29
CA SER A 125 -3.23 -15.30 -17.17
C SER A 125 -3.72 -16.71 -16.83
N ASP A 126 -4.75 -16.83 -15.98
CA ASP A 126 -5.34 -18.12 -15.63
C ASP A 126 -6.00 -18.79 -16.85
N GLU A 127 -6.64 -18.01 -17.72
CA GLU A 127 -7.28 -18.52 -18.93
C GLU A 127 -6.26 -19.00 -19.97
N GLU A 128 -5.17 -18.25 -20.20
CA GLU A 128 -4.09 -18.69 -21.09
C GLU A 128 -3.44 -20.01 -20.58
N LEU A 129 -3.19 -20.12 -19.28
CA LEU A 129 -2.67 -21.35 -18.67
C LEU A 129 -3.63 -22.52 -18.80
N ARG A 130 -4.95 -22.26 -18.74
CA ARG A 130 -5.99 -23.29 -18.95
C ARG A 130 -5.95 -23.80 -20.38
N GLU A 131 -5.85 -22.92 -21.37
CA GLU A 131 -5.79 -23.29 -22.78
C GLU A 131 -4.54 -24.13 -23.09
N VAL A 132 -3.37 -23.70 -22.60
CA VAL A 132 -2.11 -24.46 -22.73
C VAL A 132 -2.21 -25.85 -22.09
N ARG A 133 -2.86 -25.97 -20.93
CA ARG A 133 -3.07 -27.26 -20.26
C ARG A 133 -3.96 -28.20 -21.07
N GLU A 134 -5.03 -27.67 -21.68
CA GLU A 134 -5.90 -28.48 -22.54
C GLU A 134 -5.18 -28.95 -23.80
N GLU A 135 -4.38 -28.08 -24.42
CA GLU A 135 -3.57 -28.46 -25.59
C GLU A 135 -2.57 -29.55 -25.24
N GLN A 136 -1.82 -29.40 -24.14
CA GLN A 136 -0.89 -30.41 -23.63
C GLN A 136 -1.58 -31.77 -23.42
N THR A 137 -2.79 -31.75 -22.86
CA THR A 137 -3.58 -32.96 -22.63
C THR A 137 -3.99 -33.61 -23.95
N ARG A 138 -4.48 -32.83 -24.92
CA ARG A 138 -4.85 -33.33 -26.25
C ARG A 138 -3.65 -33.93 -27.00
N VAL A 139 -2.50 -33.27 -26.95
CA VAL A 139 -1.26 -33.75 -27.58
C VAL A 139 -0.82 -35.06 -26.94
N MET A 140 -0.87 -35.18 -25.62
CA MET A 140 -0.53 -36.41 -24.92
C MET A 140 -1.44 -37.57 -25.33
N GLU A 141 -2.75 -37.34 -25.38
CA GLU A 141 -3.71 -38.36 -25.82
C GLU A 141 -3.42 -38.81 -27.26
N LEU A 142 -3.14 -37.87 -28.16
CA LEU A 142 -2.78 -38.19 -29.55
C LEU A 142 -1.51 -39.05 -29.63
N VAL A 143 -0.47 -38.68 -28.88
CA VAL A 143 0.79 -39.44 -28.81
C VAL A 143 0.55 -40.85 -28.26
N CYS A 144 -0.24 -41.01 -27.20
CA CYS A 144 -0.61 -42.31 -26.64
C CYS A 144 -1.31 -43.19 -27.69
N VAL A 145 -2.26 -42.62 -28.44
CA VAL A 145 -2.97 -43.32 -29.51
C VAL A 145 -2.02 -43.74 -30.63
N ASP A 146 -1.10 -42.87 -31.05
CA ASP A 146 -0.12 -43.16 -32.10
C ASP A 146 0.88 -44.24 -31.69
N ILE A 147 1.34 -44.24 -30.44
CA ILE A 147 2.19 -45.30 -29.88
C ILE A 147 1.44 -46.64 -29.91
N ALA A 148 0.20 -46.67 -29.43
CA ALA A 148 -0.62 -47.88 -29.42
C ALA A 148 -0.83 -48.43 -30.84
N ARG A 149 -1.14 -47.56 -31.81
CA ARG A 149 -1.33 -47.94 -33.22
C ARG A 149 -0.05 -48.49 -33.86
N ASN A 150 1.11 -47.89 -33.56
CA ASN A 150 2.40 -48.36 -34.06
C ASN A 150 2.80 -49.73 -33.49
N LEU A 151 2.48 -50.01 -32.22
CA LEU A 151 2.69 -51.32 -31.61
C LEU A 151 1.84 -52.41 -32.29
N GLN A 152 0.58 -52.09 -32.65
CA GLN A 152 -0.30 -53.02 -33.36
C GLN A 152 0.22 -53.34 -34.78
N ARG A 153 0.71 -52.34 -35.52
CA ARG A 153 1.28 -52.53 -36.88
C ARG A 153 2.53 -53.41 -36.90
N ARG A 154 3.33 -53.41 -35.84
CA ARG A 154 4.50 -54.30 -35.71
C ARG A 154 4.13 -55.75 -35.40
N LYS A 155 2.89 -56.02 -34.98
CA LYS A 155 2.41 -57.37 -34.66
C LYS A 155 1.86 -58.12 -35.88
N THR A 156 1.45 -57.42 -36.94
CA THR A 156 0.89 -58.01 -38.16
C THR A 156 1.94 -58.33 -39.24
N THR A 157 3.16 -57.81 -39.12
CA THR A 157 4.29 -58.14 -40.02
C THR A 157 5.05 -59.42 -39.63
N THR A 158 4.70 -60.05 -38.50
CA THR A 158 5.26 -61.34 -38.04
C THR A 158 4.22 -62.47 -37.98
N ALA A 159 3.04 -62.29 -38.57
CA ALA A 159 1.95 -63.27 -38.57
C ALA A 159 1.68 -63.90 -39.95
N SER A 160 2.68 -63.90 -40.85
CA SER A 160 2.66 -64.69 -42.07
C SER A 160 3.92 -65.54 -42.11
N LEU A 161 3.84 -66.73 -41.52
CA LEU A 161 4.56 -67.99 -41.84
C LEU A 161 4.24 -68.97 -40.69
N GLY A 162 3.68 -70.13 -41.06
CA GLY A 162 2.98 -71.01 -40.14
C GLY A 162 3.83 -71.95 -39.27
N SER A 163 3.20 -72.34 -38.17
CA SER A 163 3.21 -73.65 -37.50
C SER A 163 4.41 -74.14 -36.67
N SER A 164 4.02 -74.95 -35.68
CA SER A 164 4.77 -75.94 -34.88
C SER A 164 5.38 -75.48 -33.55
N SER A 165 5.10 -76.32 -32.57
CA SER A 165 5.53 -76.31 -31.18
C SER A 165 7.03 -76.60 -31.04
N THR A 166 7.70 -75.92 -30.12
CA THR A 166 8.55 -76.50 -29.05
C THR A 166 9.14 -75.40 -28.17
N LYS A 167 9.30 -75.74 -26.88
CA LYS A 167 9.85 -74.90 -25.80
C LYS A 167 11.31 -74.52 -26.07
N SER A 168 11.65 -73.24 -25.85
CA SER A 168 12.92 -72.72 -25.29
C SER A 168 12.80 -71.19 -25.08
N PRO A 169 13.37 -70.58 -24.04
CA PRO A 169 13.22 -69.14 -23.78
C PRO A 169 14.16 -68.33 -24.70
N PRO A 170 13.69 -67.25 -25.36
CA PRO A 170 14.58 -66.44 -26.18
C PRO A 170 15.34 -65.42 -25.32
N SER A 171 16.65 -65.39 -25.50
CA SER A 171 17.56 -64.32 -25.05
C SER A 171 17.03 -62.95 -25.53
N ARG A 172 16.71 -62.06 -24.60
CA ARG A 172 16.28 -60.69 -24.92
C ARG A 172 17.48 -59.86 -25.37
N ILE A 173 17.45 -59.40 -26.62
CA ILE A 173 18.37 -58.36 -27.11
C ILE A 173 18.01 -57.06 -26.38
N PRO A 174 18.93 -56.46 -25.59
CA PRO A 174 18.63 -55.20 -24.92
C PRO A 174 18.62 -54.07 -25.95
N VAL A 175 17.50 -53.34 -26.00
CA VAL A 175 17.39 -52.08 -26.75
C VAL A 175 18.22 -51.03 -26.03
N LYS A 176 19.27 -50.53 -26.69
CA LYS A 176 20.19 -49.51 -26.15
C LYS A 176 19.65 -48.12 -26.47
N PHE A 177 19.33 -47.35 -25.43
CA PHE A 177 19.04 -45.92 -25.56
C PHE A 177 20.34 -45.11 -25.64
N PRO A 178 20.34 -43.95 -26.33
CA PRO A 178 21.42 -42.97 -26.22
C PRO A 178 21.62 -42.57 -24.75
N ASN A 179 22.87 -42.40 -24.31
CA ASN A 179 23.16 -41.92 -22.97
C ASN A 179 22.58 -40.50 -22.80
N LEU A 180 21.66 -40.34 -21.84
CA LEU A 180 21.16 -39.02 -21.45
C LEU A 180 22.28 -38.23 -20.76
N PRO A 181 22.41 -36.93 -21.03
CA PRO A 181 23.43 -36.10 -20.38
C PRO A 181 23.22 -36.07 -18.86
N PRO A 182 24.30 -35.98 -18.06
CA PRO A 182 24.26 -36.17 -16.60
C PRO A 182 23.37 -35.16 -15.83
N ASN A 183 22.95 -34.07 -16.45
CA ASN A 183 22.15 -33.01 -15.81
C ASN A 183 20.69 -32.98 -16.32
N PHE A 184 20.24 -34.02 -17.03
CA PHE A 184 18.93 -34.02 -17.71
C PHE A 184 17.73 -33.83 -16.78
N MET A 185 17.85 -34.11 -15.47
CA MET A 185 16.77 -33.93 -14.49
C MET A 185 17.19 -33.14 -13.25
N SER A 186 18.29 -32.40 -13.30
CA SER A 186 18.75 -31.62 -12.16
C SER A 186 18.25 -30.18 -12.26
N ASP A 187 16.96 -29.97 -11.98
CA ASP A 187 16.51 -28.68 -11.46
C ASP A 187 15.25 -28.80 -10.60
N LYS A 188 15.38 -28.20 -9.41
CA LYS A 188 14.35 -27.79 -8.44
C LYS A 188 13.64 -28.87 -7.61
N SER A 189 14.32 -29.32 -6.55
CA SER A 189 13.63 -29.76 -5.33
C SER A 189 14.29 -29.21 -4.07
N ARG A 190 14.03 -27.95 -3.73
CA ARG A 190 14.03 -27.45 -2.34
C ARG A 190 12.98 -26.37 -2.16
N ASN A 191 11.72 -26.81 -2.11
CA ASN A 191 10.70 -26.17 -1.29
C ASN A 191 10.74 -26.88 0.07
N SER A 192 11.26 -26.24 1.11
CA SER A 192 10.90 -26.56 2.48
C SER A 192 10.31 -25.31 3.08
N SER A 193 8.98 -25.22 2.97
CA SER A 193 8.15 -24.32 3.75
C SER A 193 8.04 -24.90 5.16
N SER A 194 8.36 -24.11 6.18
CA SER A 194 7.79 -24.29 7.52
C SER A 194 7.54 -22.91 8.10
N SER A 195 6.29 -22.47 7.98
CA SER A 195 5.71 -21.46 8.86
C SER A 195 5.64 -22.05 10.26
N ASP A 196 6.15 -21.33 11.25
CA ASP A 196 5.67 -21.45 12.62
C ASP A 196 5.57 -20.04 13.21
N SER A 197 4.41 -19.78 13.80
CA SER A 197 3.94 -18.51 14.31
C SER A 197 3.91 -18.61 15.82
N GLU A 198 4.64 -17.75 16.53
CA GLU A 198 4.51 -17.58 17.98
C GLU A 198 4.66 -16.09 18.35
N ASP A 199 3.82 -15.69 19.28
CA ASP A 199 3.61 -14.37 19.91
C ASP A 199 4.81 -13.79 20.70
N GLU A 200 4.58 -12.61 21.29
CA GLU A 200 5.29 -12.00 22.44
C GLU A 200 6.49 -11.05 22.16
N PHE A 201 6.24 -9.74 22.05
CA PHE A 201 6.24 -8.74 23.14
C PHE A 201 6.07 -7.30 22.61
#